data_AF-K6YJZ8-F1
#
_entry.id   AF-K6YJZ8-F1
#
_cell.length_a   1.000
_cell.length_b   1.000
_cell.length_c   1.000
_cell.angle_alpha   90.00
_cell.angle_beta   90.00
_cell.angle_gamma   90.00
#
_symmetry.space_group_name_H-M   'P 1'
#
loop_
_entity.id
_entity.type
_entity.pdbx_description
1 polymer ?
#
loop_
_entity_poly.entity_id
_entity_poly.type
_entity_poly.pdbx_seq_one_letter_code
_entity_poly.pdbx_strand_id
1 'polypeptide(L)'
;MILLLCAQCQAQSSFAIPRSKVLDITDPVSGREYPLFIKLPRSYDPQLSQTYPVIYLTDALYSFQLISGATRFPMNSGTMQEFIIVAISYDKGSKGAQSRVRDYTQRKVHDWKLMTGKAAEHATFIRETVFSYIETHYRADPAKRTFVGNSLGGLFGAYILFSQPDMFSNYIIGSPSVWFADNDILTQSVVKSELAKRVYMAVGAQESPEFGQQQDMLAGAKALAQKIEQQQS
;
A
#
# COMPACT_ATOMS: atom_id res chain seq x y z
N MET A 1 42.99 -6.59 -48.37
CA MET A 1 42.15 -7.34 -47.41
C MET A 1 41.75 -6.37 -46.31
N ILE A 2 40.56 -5.78 -46.41
CA ILE A 2 40.04 -4.83 -45.40
C ILE A 2 39.20 -5.66 -44.43
N LEU A 3 39.69 -5.86 -43.21
CA LEU A 3 38.91 -6.46 -42.12
C LEU A 3 37.96 -5.39 -41.56
N LEU A 4 36.65 -5.56 -41.80
CA LEU A 4 35.62 -4.89 -41.02
C LEU A 4 35.55 -5.56 -39.64
N LEU A 5 35.94 -4.84 -38.59
CA LEU A 5 35.55 -5.18 -37.22
C LEU A 5 34.10 -4.75 -37.00
N CYS A 6 33.18 -5.71 -37.03
CA CYS A 6 31.82 -5.52 -36.53
C CYS A 6 31.87 -5.43 -35.00
N ALA A 7 31.73 -4.23 -34.46
CA ALA A 7 31.51 -4.05 -33.03
C ALA A 7 30.14 -4.63 -32.66
N GLN A 8 30.13 -5.73 -31.89
CA GLN A 8 28.90 -6.25 -31.31
C GLN A 8 28.40 -5.25 -30.25
N CYS A 9 27.40 -4.46 -30.60
CA CYS A 9 26.67 -3.64 -29.65
C CYS A 9 25.88 -4.60 -28.73
N GLN A 10 26.38 -4.85 -27.52
CA GLN A 10 25.59 -5.53 -26.51
C GLN A 10 24.48 -4.59 -26.08
N ALA A 11 23.23 -4.92 -26.45
CA ALA A 11 22.07 -4.18 -25.99
C ALA A 11 21.99 -4.29 -24.46
N GLN A 12 22.27 -3.18 -23.78
CA GLN A 12 22.15 -3.08 -22.33
C GLN A 12 20.65 -3.10 -21.99
N SER A 13 20.17 -4.23 -21.47
CA SER A 13 18.80 -4.34 -20.97
C SER A 13 18.75 -3.91 -19.51
N SER A 14 17.80 -3.03 -19.17
CA SER A 14 17.52 -2.69 -17.79
C SER A 14 17.00 -3.91 -17.03
N PHE A 15 17.38 -4.05 -15.76
CA PHE A 15 16.81 -5.09 -14.90
C PHE A 15 15.31 -4.87 -14.71
N ALA A 16 14.52 -5.93 -14.92
CA ALA A 16 13.09 -5.93 -14.69
C ALA A 16 12.73 -6.99 -13.64
N ILE A 17 11.85 -6.64 -12.70
CA ILE A 17 11.29 -7.60 -11.74
C ILE A 17 10.43 -8.62 -12.54
N PRO A 18 10.73 -9.92 -12.49
CA PRO A 18 9.98 -10.90 -13.28
C PRO A 18 8.51 -10.99 -12.85
N ARG A 19 7.62 -11.26 -13.81
CA ARG A 19 6.17 -11.36 -13.63
C ARG A 19 5.54 -10.07 -13.08
N SER A 20 6.15 -8.92 -13.37
CA SER A 20 5.61 -7.63 -12.99
C SER A 20 5.28 -6.78 -14.21
N LYS A 21 4.32 -5.87 -14.02
CA LYS A 21 3.95 -4.83 -14.99
C LYS A 21 3.47 -3.58 -14.26
N VAL A 22 3.50 -2.47 -14.98
CA VAL A 22 2.89 -1.21 -14.56
C VAL A 22 1.79 -0.88 -15.56
N LEU A 23 0.64 -0.44 -15.05
CA LEU A 23 -0.42 0.15 -15.84
C LEU A 23 -0.96 1.37 -15.13
N ASP A 24 -1.44 2.35 -15.88
CA ASP A 24 -2.04 3.53 -15.30
C ASP A 24 -3.55 3.34 -15.14
N ILE A 25 -4.08 3.78 -14.00
CA ILE A 25 -5.52 3.74 -13.71
C ILE A 25 -6.00 5.13 -13.31
N THR A 26 -7.12 5.56 -13.88
CA THR A 26 -7.69 6.88 -13.61
C THR A 26 -8.79 6.78 -12.57
N ASP A 27 -8.74 7.62 -11.54
CA ASP A 27 -9.87 7.87 -10.66
C ASP A 27 -10.94 8.67 -11.44
N PRO A 28 -12.10 8.09 -11.74
CA PRO A 28 -13.12 8.76 -12.53
C PRO A 28 -13.73 9.97 -11.82
N VAL A 29 -13.62 10.07 -10.49
CA VAL A 29 -14.19 11.18 -9.72
C VAL A 29 -13.26 12.38 -9.72
N SER A 30 -11.98 12.18 -9.41
CA SER A 30 -11.00 13.28 -9.31
C SER A 30 -10.25 13.58 -10.62
N GLY A 31 -10.28 12.66 -11.59
CA GLY A 31 -9.51 12.73 -12.82
C GLY A 31 -8.01 12.47 -12.64
N ARG A 32 -7.56 12.12 -11.43
CA ARG A 32 -6.16 11.77 -11.13
C ARG A 32 -5.81 10.41 -11.70
N GLU A 33 -4.56 10.23 -12.09
CA GLU A 33 -4.08 9.02 -12.74
C GLU A 33 -2.97 8.39 -11.90
N TYR A 34 -3.11 7.12 -11.52
CA TYR A 34 -2.19 6.43 -10.63
C TYR A 34 -1.54 5.23 -11.34
N PRO A 35 -0.21 5.12 -11.36
CA PRO A 35 0.45 3.90 -11.79
C PRO A 35 0.20 2.77 -10.77
N LEU A 36 -0.31 1.64 -11.24
CA LEU A 36 -0.45 0.40 -10.49
C LEU A 36 0.67 -0.56 -10.86
N PHE A 37 1.50 -0.92 -9.87
CA PHE A 37 2.54 -1.92 -10.01
C PHE A 37 1.97 -3.27 -9.61
N ILE A 38 1.90 -4.19 -10.55
CA ILE A 38 1.28 -5.51 -10.34
C ILE A 38 2.33 -6.59 -10.49
N LYS A 39 2.39 -7.53 -9.55
CA LYS A 39 3.22 -8.74 -9.65
C LYS A 39 2.38 -9.98 -9.44
N LEU A 40 2.55 -10.94 -10.35
CA LEU A 40 1.85 -12.22 -10.32
C LEU A 40 2.72 -13.33 -9.69
N PRO A 41 2.09 -14.27 -8.95
CA PRO A 41 2.79 -15.44 -8.42
C PRO A 41 3.27 -16.37 -9.54
N ARG A 42 4.13 -17.34 -9.21
CA ARG A 42 4.69 -18.26 -10.21
C ARG A 42 3.62 -19.15 -10.82
N SER A 43 2.63 -19.58 -10.03
CA SER A 43 1.54 -20.45 -10.50
C SER A 43 0.47 -19.73 -11.32
N TYR A 44 0.53 -18.40 -11.48
CA TYR A 44 -0.53 -17.67 -12.15
C TYR A 44 -0.64 -18.06 -13.63
N ASP A 45 -1.71 -18.77 -13.99
CA ASP A 45 -2.06 -19.11 -15.38
C ASP A 45 -3.49 -18.66 -15.72
N PRO A 46 -3.73 -17.69 -16.63
CA PRO A 46 -5.06 -17.17 -17.01
C PRO A 46 -6.16 -18.23 -17.23
N GLN A 47 -5.80 -19.46 -17.61
CA GLN A 47 -6.75 -20.54 -17.94
C GLN A 47 -7.25 -21.36 -16.74
N LEU A 48 -6.60 -21.25 -15.58
CA LEU A 48 -6.99 -22.01 -14.38
C LEU A 48 -8.08 -21.30 -13.57
N SER A 49 -8.88 -22.06 -12.82
CA SER A 49 -9.93 -21.53 -11.94
C SER A 49 -9.42 -21.00 -10.59
N GLN A 50 -8.14 -21.23 -10.26
CA GLN A 50 -7.56 -20.85 -8.98
C GLN A 50 -7.53 -19.32 -8.79
N THR A 51 -8.13 -18.83 -7.71
CA THR A 51 -8.02 -17.43 -7.29
C THR A 51 -6.90 -17.23 -6.25
N TYR A 52 -6.41 -15.99 -6.15
CA TYR A 52 -5.30 -15.61 -5.29
C TYR A 52 -5.72 -14.51 -4.32
N PRO A 53 -5.24 -14.54 -3.06
CA PRO A 53 -5.24 -13.36 -2.21
C PRO A 53 -4.51 -12.20 -2.89
N VAL A 54 -4.86 -10.98 -2.50
CA VAL A 54 -4.19 -9.77 -3.02
C VAL A 54 -3.65 -8.94 -1.86
N ILE A 55 -2.37 -8.57 -1.98
CA ILE A 55 -1.73 -7.63 -1.09
C ILE A 55 -1.66 -6.27 -1.79
N TYR A 56 -2.38 -5.30 -1.24
CA TYR A 56 -2.41 -3.92 -1.70
C TYR A 56 -1.42 -3.08 -0.89
N LEU A 57 -0.50 -2.41 -1.59
CA LEU A 57 0.56 -1.61 -0.99
C LEU A 57 0.37 -0.13 -1.31
N THR A 58 0.58 0.76 -0.35
CA THR A 58 0.81 2.19 -0.62
C THR A 58 2.26 2.43 -1.06
N ASP A 59 2.55 3.63 -1.58
CA ASP A 59 3.92 4.09 -1.87
C ASP A 59 4.69 3.14 -2.83
N ALA A 60 4.09 2.76 -3.97
CA ALA A 60 4.61 1.69 -4.85
C ALA A 60 6.10 1.80 -5.22
N LEU A 61 6.61 3.00 -5.47
CA LEU A 61 8.02 3.21 -5.83
C LEU A 61 9.00 2.75 -4.73
N TYR A 62 8.55 2.74 -3.48
CA TYR A 62 9.29 2.26 -2.32
C TYR A 62 8.91 0.81 -1.97
N SER A 63 7.61 0.56 -1.77
CA SER A 63 7.12 -0.70 -1.18
C SER A 63 7.18 -1.89 -2.13
N PHE A 64 6.96 -1.67 -3.44
CA PHE A 64 6.81 -2.76 -4.40
C PHE A 64 8.06 -3.62 -4.49
N GLN A 65 9.25 -3.02 -4.58
CA GLN A 65 10.50 -3.75 -4.73
C GLN A 65 10.84 -4.54 -3.47
N LEU A 66 10.65 -3.91 -2.29
CA LEU A 66 10.89 -4.55 -1.00
C LEU A 66 10.02 -5.78 -0.81
N ILE A 67 8.71 -5.64 -1.00
CA ILE A 67 7.76 -6.74 -0.81
C ILE A 67 7.93 -7.79 -1.91
N SER A 68 8.17 -7.37 -3.16
CA SER A 68 8.48 -8.27 -4.27
C SER A 68 9.71 -9.15 -3.97
N GLY A 69 10.77 -8.57 -3.40
CA GLY A 69 11.99 -9.28 -3.04
C GLY A 69 11.78 -10.22 -1.86
N ALA A 70 11.25 -9.70 -0.76
CA ALA A 70 11.03 -10.43 0.49
C ALA A 70 10.14 -11.68 0.33
N THR A 71 9.18 -11.62 -0.59
CA THR A 71 8.17 -12.68 -0.76
C THR A 71 8.52 -13.68 -1.85
N ARG A 72 9.44 -13.35 -2.78
CA ARG A 72 9.71 -14.16 -3.98
C ARG A 72 10.16 -15.58 -3.65
N PHE A 73 11.14 -15.73 -2.78
CA PHE A 73 11.69 -17.04 -2.44
C PHE A 73 10.71 -17.88 -1.61
N PRO A 74 10.09 -17.36 -0.54
CA PRO A 74 9.06 -18.09 0.21
C PRO A 74 7.88 -18.55 -0.66
N MET A 75 7.36 -17.69 -1.55
CA MET A 75 6.30 -18.08 -2.49
C MET A 75 6.74 -19.17 -3.46
N ASN A 76 7.92 -19.05 -4.06
CA ASN A 76 8.41 -20.01 -5.05
C ASN A 76 8.79 -21.37 -4.43
N SER A 77 9.15 -21.40 -3.14
CA SER A 77 9.51 -22.63 -2.41
C SER A 77 8.32 -23.29 -1.71
N GLY A 78 7.15 -22.65 -1.69
CA GLY A 78 5.93 -23.16 -1.07
C GLY A 78 5.85 -22.95 0.44
N THR A 79 6.80 -22.24 1.05
CA THR A 79 6.75 -21.91 2.50
C THR A 79 5.85 -20.72 2.81
N MET A 80 5.34 -20.05 1.79
CA MET A 80 4.38 -18.94 1.87
C MET A 80 3.32 -19.14 0.79
N GLN A 81 2.05 -18.93 1.16
CA GLN A 81 0.95 -18.92 0.19
C GLN A 81 1.23 -17.90 -0.92
N GLU A 82 0.99 -18.29 -2.17
CA GLU A 82 1.10 -17.39 -3.31
C GLU A 82 -0.04 -16.37 -3.37
N PHE A 83 0.29 -15.12 -3.70
CA PHE A 83 -0.65 -14.01 -3.81
C PHE A 83 -0.23 -13.03 -4.93
N ILE A 84 -1.18 -12.19 -5.33
CA ILE A 84 -0.93 -11.07 -6.24
C ILE A 84 -0.47 -9.87 -5.39
N ILE A 85 0.54 -9.15 -5.85
CA ILE A 85 0.94 -7.86 -5.26
C ILE A 85 0.40 -6.75 -6.16
N VAL A 86 -0.31 -5.80 -5.59
CA VAL A 86 -0.78 -4.58 -6.25
C VAL A 86 -0.32 -3.38 -5.45
N ALA A 87 0.64 -2.61 -5.95
CA ALA A 87 1.09 -1.40 -5.29
C ALA A 87 0.57 -0.16 -6.01
N ILE A 88 -0.10 0.71 -5.26
CA ILE A 88 -0.66 1.97 -5.73
C ILE A 88 0.46 3.03 -5.62
N SER A 89 0.85 3.60 -6.75
CA SER A 89 1.85 4.66 -6.81
C SER A 89 1.21 6.03 -6.54
N TYR A 90 2.00 7.09 -6.71
CA TYR A 90 1.56 8.47 -6.60
C TYR A 90 0.86 8.93 -7.89
N ASP A 91 -0.03 9.91 -7.75
CA ASP A 91 -0.70 10.61 -8.86
C ASP A 91 0.33 11.12 -9.88
N LYS A 92 0.13 10.77 -11.16
CA LYS A 92 1.01 11.14 -12.26
C LYS A 92 1.08 12.65 -12.40
N GLY A 93 2.28 13.16 -12.60
CA GLY A 93 2.55 14.60 -12.65
C GLY A 93 2.63 15.28 -11.29
N SER A 94 2.29 14.60 -10.19
CA SER A 94 2.52 15.10 -8.84
C SER A 94 3.95 14.83 -8.37
N LYS A 95 4.53 15.73 -7.56
CA LYS A 95 5.71 15.36 -6.76
C LYS A 95 5.25 14.32 -5.74
N GLY A 96 5.97 13.20 -5.56
CA GLY A 96 5.51 12.08 -4.73
C GLY A 96 5.01 12.47 -3.32
N ALA A 97 5.66 13.44 -2.67
CA ALA A 97 5.22 13.98 -1.39
C ALA A 97 3.84 14.68 -1.43
N GLN A 98 3.51 15.39 -2.52
CA GLN A 98 2.21 16.06 -2.69
C GLN A 98 1.08 15.05 -2.78
N SER A 99 1.22 14.00 -3.60
CA SER A 99 0.20 12.95 -3.73
C SER A 99 -0.02 12.24 -2.41
N ARG A 100 1.04 11.67 -1.80
CA ARG A 100 0.87 10.86 -0.59
C ARG A 100 0.36 11.67 0.62
N VAL A 101 0.80 12.92 0.79
CA VAL A 101 0.31 13.75 1.90
C VAL A 101 -1.17 14.07 1.71
N ARG A 102 -1.61 14.37 0.49
CA ARG A 102 -3.02 14.59 0.16
C ARG A 102 -3.83 13.33 0.40
N ASP A 103 -3.40 12.21 -0.19
CA ASP A 103 -4.16 10.98 -0.31
C ASP A 103 -4.21 10.16 0.98
N TYR A 104 -3.21 10.26 1.85
CA TYR A 104 -3.08 9.40 3.03
C TYR A 104 -3.47 10.07 4.34
N THR A 105 -3.81 11.36 4.31
CA THR A 105 -4.23 12.10 5.52
C THR A 105 -5.75 12.26 5.56
N GLN A 106 -6.34 11.89 6.70
CA GLN A 106 -7.79 11.93 6.93
C GLN A 106 -8.30 13.34 7.25
N ARG A 107 -7.44 14.19 7.81
CA ARG A 107 -7.78 15.54 8.23
C ARG A 107 -7.17 16.59 7.33
N LYS A 108 -7.96 17.59 6.95
CA LYS A 108 -7.46 18.82 6.34
C LYS A 108 -6.86 19.72 7.42
N VAL A 109 -5.58 20.07 7.25
CA VAL A 109 -4.82 20.99 8.10
C VAL A 109 -4.48 22.23 7.28
N HIS A 110 -4.98 23.40 7.69
CA HIS A 110 -4.89 24.63 6.90
C HIS A 110 -3.45 25.16 6.74
N ASP A 111 -2.64 25.05 7.79
CA ASP A 111 -1.27 25.57 7.81
C ASP A 111 -0.22 24.55 7.33
N TRP A 112 -0.67 23.41 6.79
CA TRP A 112 0.23 22.42 6.22
C TRP A 112 0.72 22.87 4.83
N LYS A 113 2.03 22.76 4.57
CA LYS A 113 2.64 23.22 3.31
C LYS A 113 2.10 22.50 2.05
N LEU A 114 1.59 21.29 2.24
CA LEU A 114 1.03 20.45 1.17
C LEU A 114 -0.46 20.22 1.45
N MET A 115 -1.22 19.93 0.39
CA MET A 115 -2.62 19.58 0.55
C MET A 115 -2.76 18.32 1.42
N THR A 116 -3.72 18.33 2.34
CA THR A 116 -4.06 17.22 3.26
C THR A 116 -5.57 16.96 3.23
N GLY A 117 -6.01 15.82 3.77
CA GLY A 117 -7.42 15.55 4.07
C GLY A 117 -8.21 14.84 2.96
N LYS A 118 -7.55 14.09 2.06
CA LYS A 118 -8.22 13.38 0.96
C LYS A 118 -8.22 11.86 1.10
N ALA A 119 -7.96 11.32 2.31
CA ALA A 119 -8.01 9.88 2.56
C ALA A 119 -9.37 9.24 2.19
N ALA A 120 -10.49 9.91 2.45
CA ALA A 120 -11.81 9.39 2.09
C ALA A 120 -11.97 9.20 0.57
N GLU A 121 -11.53 10.19 -0.21
CA GLU A 121 -11.56 10.15 -1.68
C GLU A 121 -10.63 9.05 -2.19
N HIS A 122 -9.41 8.96 -1.66
CA HIS A 122 -8.45 7.94 -2.09
C HIS A 122 -8.89 6.52 -1.73
N ALA A 123 -9.48 6.31 -0.55
CA ALA A 123 -10.07 5.03 -0.16
C ALA A 123 -11.24 4.63 -1.07
N THR A 124 -12.08 5.60 -1.47
CA THR A 124 -13.17 5.36 -2.42
C THR A 124 -12.65 4.97 -3.79
N PHE A 125 -11.63 5.67 -4.30
CA PHE A 125 -10.94 5.29 -5.54
C PHE A 125 -10.37 3.86 -5.47
N ILE A 126 -9.69 3.49 -4.38
CA ILE A 126 -9.17 2.13 -4.22
C ILE A 126 -10.32 1.10 -4.25
N ARG A 127 -11.38 1.36 -3.49
CA ARG A 127 -12.51 0.44 -3.34
C ARG A 127 -13.31 0.26 -4.64
N GLU A 128 -13.63 1.35 -5.32
CA GLU A 128 -14.55 1.33 -6.46
C GLU A 128 -13.83 1.11 -7.80
N THR A 129 -12.59 1.59 -7.91
CA THR A 129 -11.84 1.55 -9.17
C THR A 129 -10.75 0.50 -9.15
N VAL A 130 -9.85 0.53 -8.15
CA VAL A 130 -8.70 -0.38 -8.12
C VAL A 130 -9.14 -1.83 -7.87
N PHE A 131 -9.98 -2.09 -6.86
CA PHE A 131 -10.47 -3.45 -6.60
C PHE A 131 -11.25 -4.02 -7.78
N SER A 132 -12.21 -3.25 -8.30
CA SER A 132 -13.00 -3.64 -9.47
C SER A 132 -12.12 -4.01 -10.67
N TYR A 133 -11.11 -3.19 -10.97
CA TYR A 133 -10.18 -3.50 -12.05
C TYR A 133 -9.40 -4.78 -11.79
N ILE A 134 -8.84 -4.94 -10.59
CA ILE A 134 -8.01 -6.11 -10.25
C ILE A 134 -8.85 -7.40 -10.25
N GLU A 135 -10.06 -7.37 -9.75
CA GLU A 135 -10.96 -8.53 -9.66
C GLU A 135 -11.58 -8.91 -11.01
N THR A 136 -11.73 -7.95 -11.91
CA THR A 136 -12.22 -8.21 -13.27
C THR A 136 -11.13 -8.78 -14.17
N HIS A 137 -9.89 -8.28 -14.06
CA HIS A 137 -8.80 -8.60 -15.00
C HIS A 137 -7.83 -9.65 -14.49
N TYR A 138 -7.86 -9.94 -13.19
CA TYR A 138 -7.02 -10.95 -12.57
C TYR A 138 -7.89 -11.85 -11.70
N ARG A 139 -7.42 -13.09 -11.47
CA ARG A 139 -8.07 -14.03 -10.55
C ARG A 139 -7.81 -13.66 -9.09
N ALA A 140 -8.24 -12.47 -8.70
CA ALA A 140 -8.17 -11.98 -7.34
C ALA A 140 -9.39 -12.46 -6.54
N ASP A 141 -9.14 -12.90 -5.31
CA ASP A 141 -10.18 -13.30 -4.36
C ASP A 141 -10.64 -12.06 -3.55
N PRO A 142 -11.85 -11.52 -3.78
CA PRO A 142 -12.34 -10.32 -3.10
C PRO A 142 -12.49 -10.49 -1.59
N ALA A 143 -12.56 -11.73 -1.09
CA ALA A 143 -12.65 -12.01 0.35
C ALA A 143 -11.26 -12.02 1.04
N LYS A 144 -10.17 -11.93 0.27
CA LYS A 144 -8.79 -12.07 0.77
C LYS A 144 -7.91 -10.89 0.34
N ARG A 145 -8.32 -9.69 0.73
CA ARG A 145 -7.55 -8.46 0.55
C ARG A 145 -6.74 -8.15 1.81
N THR A 146 -5.46 -7.83 1.62
CA THR A 146 -4.56 -7.37 2.69
C THR A 146 -4.04 -5.98 2.35
N PHE A 147 -4.13 -5.05 3.30
CA PHE A 147 -3.51 -3.73 3.19
C PHE A 147 -2.12 -3.71 3.82
N VAL A 148 -1.17 -3.04 3.18
CA VAL A 148 0.16 -2.77 3.76
C VAL A 148 0.52 -1.30 3.53
N GLY A 149 0.87 -0.61 4.60
CA GLY A 149 1.28 0.79 4.53
C GLY A 149 2.28 1.15 5.63
N ASN A 150 3.17 2.10 5.33
CA ASN A 150 4.20 2.57 6.24
C ASN A 150 4.11 4.10 6.43
N SER A 151 4.41 4.63 7.62
CA SER A 151 4.36 6.08 7.89
C SER A 151 2.97 6.66 7.61
N LEU A 152 2.82 7.63 6.69
CA LEU A 152 1.50 8.12 6.25
C LEU A 152 0.66 7.01 5.62
N GLY A 153 1.26 6.04 4.92
CA GLY A 153 0.52 4.86 4.46
C GLY A 153 -0.03 4.02 5.62
N GLY A 154 0.68 3.96 6.74
CA GLY A 154 0.21 3.31 7.97
C GLY A 154 -0.94 4.09 8.63
N LEU A 155 -0.85 5.42 8.65
CA LEU A 155 -1.94 6.31 9.07
C LEU A 155 -3.19 6.10 8.19
N PHE A 156 -3.02 6.01 6.87
CA PHE A 156 -4.09 5.72 5.94
C PHE A 156 -4.71 4.34 6.16
N GLY A 157 -3.89 3.32 6.41
CA GLY A 157 -4.36 1.99 6.78
C GLY A 157 -5.22 2.00 8.05
N ALA A 158 -4.81 2.73 9.08
CA ALA A 158 -5.60 2.92 10.30
C ALA A 158 -6.90 3.66 10.03
N TYR A 159 -6.88 4.70 9.18
CA TYR A 159 -8.09 5.39 8.75
C TYR A 159 -9.08 4.45 8.05
N ILE A 160 -8.61 3.62 7.11
CA ILE A 160 -9.48 2.64 6.43
C ILE A 160 -10.02 1.63 7.44
N LEU A 161 -9.18 1.10 8.34
CA LEU A 161 -9.59 0.15 9.37
C LEU A 161 -10.73 0.71 10.23
N PHE A 162 -10.70 1.99 10.58
CA PHE A 162 -11.74 2.61 11.41
C PHE A 162 -12.97 3.06 10.63
N SER A 163 -12.81 3.56 9.40
CA SER A 163 -13.90 4.19 8.65
C SER A 163 -14.60 3.26 7.65
N GLN A 164 -13.85 2.30 7.09
CA GLN A 164 -14.31 1.37 6.05
C GLN A 164 -13.70 -0.03 6.29
N PRO A 165 -13.98 -0.65 7.46
CA PRO A 165 -13.32 -1.88 7.90
C PRO A 165 -13.47 -3.06 6.93
N ASP A 166 -14.50 -3.08 6.09
CA ASP A 166 -14.78 -4.17 5.14
C ASP A 166 -14.01 -4.08 3.83
N MET A 167 -13.17 -3.05 3.65
CA MET A 167 -12.27 -2.98 2.49
C MET A 167 -11.21 -4.09 2.51
N PHE A 168 -10.70 -4.44 3.69
CA PHE A 168 -9.64 -5.44 3.85
C PHE A 168 -9.91 -6.38 5.02
N SER A 169 -9.40 -7.62 4.91
CA SER A 169 -9.49 -8.60 5.99
C SER A 169 -8.25 -8.58 6.88
N ASN A 170 -7.10 -8.16 6.33
CA ASN A 170 -5.82 -8.08 7.03
C ASN A 170 -5.14 -6.73 6.81
N TYR A 171 -4.43 -6.25 7.81
CA TYR A 171 -3.67 -5.00 7.80
C TYR A 171 -2.26 -5.24 8.33
N ILE A 172 -1.26 -4.75 7.61
CA ILE A 172 0.13 -4.64 8.06
C ILE A 172 0.48 -3.16 8.12
N ILE A 173 0.60 -2.63 9.32
CA ILE A 173 0.78 -1.19 9.58
C ILE A 173 2.20 -0.98 10.13
N GLY A 174 3.07 -0.37 9.33
CA GLY A 174 4.44 -0.02 9.72
C GLY A 174 4.53 1.43 10.17
N SER A 175 5.11 1.67 11.34
CA SER A 175 5.46 2.98 11.90
C SER A 175 4.40 4.05 11.56
N PRO A 176 3.14 3.88 11.99
CA PRO A 176 2.05 4.77 11.56
C PRO A 176 2.29 6.19 12.05
N SER A 177 2.11 7.18 11.17
CA SER A 177 2.27 8.60 11.50
C SER A 177 1.09 9.16 12.31
N VAL A 178 0.87 8.57 13.49
CA VAL A 178 -0.24 8.93 14.40
C VAL A 178 -0.16 10.39 14.83
N TRP A 179 1.05 10.94 15.00
CA TRP A 179 1.30 12.36 15.33
C TRP A 179 0.62 13.37 14.40
N PHE A 180 0.22 12.96 13.19
CA PHE A 180 -0.42 13.84 12.23
C PHE A 180 -1.69 14.48 12.80
N ALA A 181 -1.82 15.80 12.62
CA ALA A 181 -2.95 16.61 13.07
C ALA A 181 -3.27 16.38 14.56
N ASP A 182 -2.26 16.50 15.42
CA ASP A 182 -2.41 16.40 16.88
C ASP A 182 -3.04 15.06 17.34
N ASN A 183 -2.62 13.95 16.71
CA ASN A 183 -3.16 12.61 16.97
C ASN A 183 -4.65 12.43 16.64
N ASP A 184 -5.21 13.21 15.71
CA ASP A 184 -6.64 13.16 15.30
C ASP A 184 -7.13 11.75 14.94
N ILE A 185 -6.27 10.86 14.43
CA ILE A 185 -6.67 9.47 14.15
C ILE A 185 -7.12 8.70 15.42
N LEU A 186 -6.64 9.10 16.61
CA LEU A 186 -7.06 8.51 17.89
C LEU A 186 -8.48 8.94 18.28
N THR A 187 -9.03 10.01 17.70
CA THR A 187 -10.41 10.46 17.92
C THR A 187 -11.38 10.00 16.83
N GLN A 188 -10.86 9.50 15.69
CA GLN A 188 -11.64 8.94 14.58
C GLN A 188 -12.69 7.91 15.07
N SER A 189 -13.96 8.12 14.73
CA SER A 189 -15.03 7.15 14.99
C SER A 189 -14.76 5.83 14.29
N VAL A 190 -15.05 4.73 14.97
CA VAL A 190 -14.89 3.37 14.45
C VAL A 190 -16.23 2.84 13.99
N VAL A 191 -16.32 2.50 12.71
CA VAL A 191 -17.44 1.77 12.12
C VAL A 191 -17.29 0.31 12.53
N LYS A 192 -18.34 -0.29 13.10
CA LYS A 192 -18.35 -1.71 13.45
C LYS A 192 -18.39 -2.56 12.19
N SER A 193 -17.66 -3.68 12.20
CA SER A 193 -17.72 -4.72 11.19
C SER A 193 -18.07 -6.04 11.86
N GLU A 194 -18.92 -6.82 11.20
CA GLU A 194 -19.24 -8.19 11.60
C GLU A 194 -18.11 -9.18 11.24
N LEU A 195 -17.15 -8.74 10.43
CA LEU A 195 -16.03 -9.55 9.99
C LEU A 195 -14.81 -9.29 10.88
N ALA A 196 -14.22 -10.36 11.40
CA ALA A 196 -12.98 -10.26 12.16
C ALA A 196 -11.84 -9.68 11.29
N LYS A 197 -11.11 -8.71 11.83
CA LYS A 197 -9.96 -8.07 11.17
C LYS A 197 -8.67 -8.51 11.83
N ARG A 198 -7.66 -8.85 11.04
CA ARG A 198 -6.32 -9.18 11.53
C ARG A 198 -5.39 -7.99 11.33
N VAL A 199 -4.80 -7.49 12.40
CA VAL A 199 -3.89 -6.36 12.35
C VAL A 199 -2.53 -6.80 12.88
N TYR A 200 -1.50 -6.60 12.06
CA TYR A 200 -0.11 -6.65 12.50
C TYR A 200 0.44 -5.23 12.45
N MET A 201 1.05 -4.79 13.55
CA MET A 201 1.67 -3.48 13.62
C MET A 201 3.10 -3.58 14.13
N ALA A 202 3.98 -2.81 13.52
CA ALA A 202 5.40 -2.73 13.91
C ALA A 202 5.86 -1.27 13.92
N VAL A 203 6.80 -0.95 14.80
CA VAL A 203 7.46 0.36 14.89
C VAL A 203 8.90 0.14 15.36
N GLY A 204 9.83 0.91 14.83
CA GLY A 204 11.23 0.86 15.28
C GLY A 204 11.37 1.39 16.71
N ALA A 205 12.13 0.68 17.54
CA ALA A 205 12.35 1.07 18.94
C ALA A 205 13.04 2.44 19.10
N GLN A 206 13.74 2.91 18.05
CA GLN A 206 14.45 4.19 18.02
C GLN A 206 13.69 5.30 17.28
N GLU A 207 12.41 5.10 16.97
CA GLU A 207 11.61 6.13 16.30
C GLU A 207 10.95 7.11 17.29
N SER A 208 11.76 7.75 18.14
CA SER A 208 11.30 8.72 19.15
C SER A 208 12.26 9.92 19.29
N PRO A 209 11.83 11.03 19.92
CA PRO A 209 12.69 12.21 20.13
C PRO A 209 13.95 11.94 20.94
N GLU A 210 13.93 10.94 21.82
CA GLU A 210 15.12 10.47 22.56
C GLU A 210 16.26 10.07 21.62
N PHE A 211 15.95 9.56 20.42
CA PHE A 211 16.90 9.16 19.40
C PHE A 211 17.00 10.15 18.23
N GLY A 212 16.57 11.41 18.44
CA GLY A 212 16.70 12.49 17.47
C GLY A 212 15.62 12.56 16.39
N GLN A 213 14.50 11.82 16.54
CA GLN A 213 13.35 11.99 15.66
C GLN A 213 12.55 13.25 16.01
N GLN A 214 11.95 13.89 15.01
CA GLN A 214 11.08 15.04 15.26
C GLN A 214 9.76 14.65 15.95
N GLN A 215 9.27 13.44 15.69
CA GLN A 215 7.97 12.95 16.14
C GLN A 215 8.14 11.67 16.94
N ASP A 216 7.27 11.43 17.91
CA ASP A 216 7.25 10.19 18.70
C ASP A 216 6.38 9.13 18.03
N MET A 217 7.00 8.39 17.09
CA MET A 217 6.32 7.30 16.37
C MET A 217 6.03 6.13 17.30
N LEU A 218 6.89 5.87 18.28
CA LEU A 218 6.73 4.77 19.23
C LEU A 218 5.52 4.99 20.15
N ALA A 219 5.38 6.17 20.73
CA ALA A 219 4.22 6.52 21.54
C ALA A 219 2.93 6.51 20.70
N GLY A 220 2.98 7.09 19.50
CA GLY A 220 1.87 7.08 18.56
C GLY A 220 1.40 5.67 18.20
N ALA A 221 2.31 4.77 17.83
CA ALA A 221 2.00 3.38 17.50
C ALA A 221 1.40 2.62 18.69
N LYS A 222 1.94 2.80 19.91
CA LYS A 222 1.36 2.20 21.13
C LYS A 222 -0.07 2.67 21.39
N ALA A 223 -0.33 3.98 21.28
CA ALA A 223 -1.66 4.54 21.48
C ALA A 223 -2.66 4.02 20.43
N LEU A 224 -2.22 3.89 19.17
CA LEU A 224 -3.04 3.30 18.12
C LEU A 224 -3.34 1.81 18.39
N ALA A 225 -2.37 1.03 18.89
CA ALA A 225 -2.55 -0.38 19.23
C ALA A 225 -3.67 -0.53 20.27
N GLN A 226 -3.57 0.24 21.36
CA GLN A 226 -4.56 0.24 22.43
C GLN A 226 -5.96 0.58 21.92
N LYS A 227 -6.07 1.59 21.04
CA LYS A 227 -7.35 1.94 20.42
C LYS A 227 -7.92 0.77 19.61
N ILE A 228 -7.10 0.09 18.81
CA ILE A 228 -7.54 -1.06 18.00
C ILE A 228 -8.00 -2.22 18.89
N GLU A 229 -7.24 -2.54 19.93
CA GLU A 229 -7.57 -3.61 20.89
C GLU A 229 -8.91 -3.37 21.60
N GLN A 230 -9.19 -2.11 21.99
CA GLN A 230 -10.46 -1.71 22.61
C GLN A 230 -11.69 -1.90 21.69
N GLN A 231 -11.51 -2.05 20.37
CA GLN A 231 -12.61 -2.33 19.44
C GLN A 231 -12.89 -3.83 19.27
N GLN A 232 -11.98 -4.68 19.75
CA GLN A 232 -12.11 -6.14 19.65
C GLN A 232 -12.72 -6.77 20.90
N SER A 233 -12.77 -6.02 22.01
CA SER A 233 -13.44 -6.37 23.27
C SER A 233 -14.91 -5.98 23.26
#